data_AF-A0A5M9WSL0-F1
#
_entry.id   AF-A0A5M9WSL0-F1
#
_cell.length_a   1.000
_cell.length_b   1.000
_cell.length_c   1.000
_cell.angle_alpha   90.00
_cell.angle_beta   90.00
_cell.angle_gamma   90.00
#
_symmetry.space_group_name_H-M   'P 1'
#
loop_
_entity.id
_entity.type
_entity.pdbx_description
1 polymer ?
#
loop_
_entity_poly.entity_id
_entity_poly.type
_entity_poly.pdbx_seq_one_letter_code
_entity_poly.pdbx_strand_id
1 'polypeptide(L)'
;MFLVALALLGMLAFYSLLAYVLIRFISKRAFKVTLTKLEMLEIITGLALIFVVFQGIRWGSTSTILPSILLIAPLINMRISNRKQRERLKQEFT
;
A
#
# COMPACT_ATOMS: atom_id res chain seq x y z
N MET A 1 -9.72 32.00 8.37
CA MET A 1 -8.26 31.79 8.27
C MET A 1 -7.78 30.59 9.08
N PHE A 2 -8.18 30.43 10.34
CA PHE A 2 -7.75 29.31 11.20
C PHE A 2 -8.08 27.91 10.64
N LEU A 3 -9.31 27.71 10.15
CA LEU A 3 -9.73 26.46 9.50
C LEU A 3 -8.93 26.14 8.23
N VAL A 4 -8.55 27.17 7.47
CA VAL A 4 -7.76 27.01 6.24
C VAL A 4 -6.33 26.59 6.57
N ALA A 5 -5.73 27.20 7.59
CA ALA A 5 -4.41 26.81 8.09
C ALA A 5 -4.42 25.37 8.61
N LEU A 6 -5.45 24.98 9.36
CA LEU A 6 -5.61 23.62 9.87
C LEU A 6 -5.74 22.59 8.73
N ALA A 7 -6.50 22.90 7.69
CA ALA A 7 -6.65 22.05 6.51
C ALA A 7 -5.32 21.87 5.75
N LEU A 8 -4.55 22.95 5.57
CA LEU A 8 -3.22 22.89 4.95
C LEU A 8 -2.24 22.05 5.78
N LEU A 9 -2.28 22.17 7.11
CA LEU A 9 -1.46 21.39 8.03
C LEU A 9 -1.82 19.89 7.96
N GLY A 10 -3.11 19.57 7.92
CA GLY A 10 -3.60 18.21 7.74
C GLY A 10 -3.17 17.61 6.40
N MET A 11 -3.24 18.40 5.32
CA MET A 11 -2.80 17.98 3.98
C MET A 11 -1.29 17.71 3.94
N LEU A 12 -0.49 18.60 4.53
CA LEU A 12 0.97 18.44 4.63
C LEU A 12 1.34 17.18 5.43
N ALA A 13 0.73 17.00 6.61
CA ALA A 13 0.94 15.83 7.44
C ALA A 13 0.57 14.54 6.71
N PHE A 14 -0.55 14.53 5.98
CA PHE A 14 -1.00 13.38 5.20
C PHE A 14 -0.01 13.00 4.08
N TYR A 15 0.49 13.98 3.32
CA TYR A 15 1.48 13.72 2.28
C TYR A 15 2.84 13.26 2.84
N SER A 16 3.30 13.83 3.97
CA SER A 16 4.50 13.34 4.64
C SER A 16 4.35 11.89 5.12
N LEU A 17 3.16 11.52 5.62
CA LEU A 17 2.87 10.16 6.04
C LEU A 17 2.86 9.18 4.85
N LEU A 18 2.24 9.58 3.74
CA LEU A 18 2.29 8.83 2.47
C LEU A 18 3.73 8.63 1.97
N ALA A 19 4.54 9.70 1.96
CA ALA A 19 5.94 9.65 1.54
C ALA A 19 6.77 8.73 2.45
N TYR A 20 6.59 8.83 3.77
CA TYR A 20 7.24 7.95 4.73
C TYR A 20 6.87 6.48 4.51
N VAL A 21 5.60 6.19 4.27
CA VAL A 21 5.13 4.83 3.94
C VAL A 21 5.78 4.32 2.66
N LEU A 22 5.85 5.13 1.59
CA LEU A 22 6.54 4.77 0.34
C LEU A 22 8.00 4.42 0.58
N ILE A 23 8.74 5.31 1.24
CA ILE A 23 10.17 5.16 1.51
C ILE A 23 10.41 3.90 2.34
N ARG A 24 9.59 3.67 3.38
CA ARG A 24 9.68 2.48 4.23
C ARG A 24 9.36 1.21 3.46
N PHE A 25 8.39 1.25 2.55
CA PHE A 25 7.99 0.10 1.73
C PHE A 25 9.09 -0.28 0.74
N ILE A 26 9.65 0.70 0.04
CA ILE A 26 10.77 0.54 -0.88
C ILE A 26 12.02 0.08 -0.11
N SER A 27 12.38 0.75 0.98
CA SER A 27 13.56 0.43 1.79
C SER A 27 13.54 -0.99 2.34
N LYS A 28 12.39 -1.49 2.83
CA LYS A 28 12.30 -2.86 3.36
C LYS A 28 12.33 -3.96 2.28
N ARG A 29 11.93 -3.66 1.05
CA ARG A 29 11.70 -4.67 0.00
C ARG A 29 12.73 -4.62 -1.12
N ALA A 30 13.21 -3.44 -1.50
CA ALA A 30 14.19 -3.24 -2.57
C ALA A 30 15.60 -3.74 -2.19
N PHE A 31 15.90 -3.85 -0.89
CA PHE A 31 17.18 -4.40 -0.41
C PHE A 31 17.22 -5.93 -0.37
N LYS A 32 16.13 -6.63 -0.70
CA LYS A 32 16.19 -8.09 -0.91
C LYS A 32 16.62 -8.38 -2.34
N VAL A 33 17.78 -9.03 -2.50
CA VAL A 33 18.35 -9.41 -3.80
C VAL A 33 17.45 -10.38 -4.58
N THR A 34 16.56 -11.11 -3.90
CA THR A 34 15.58 -12.03 -4.51
C THR A 34 14.15 -11.67 -4.09
N LEU A 35 13.51 -10.77 -4.84
CA LEU A 35 12.07 -10.57 -4.70
C LEU A 35 11.32 -11.76 -5.30
N THR A 36 10.56 -12.46 -4.47
CA THR A 36 9.63 -13.49 -4.96
C THR A 36 8.50 -12.83 -5.75
N LYS A 37 7.91 -13.55 -6.73
CA LYS A 37 6.79 -13.04 -7.56
C LYS A 37 5.66 -12.43 -6.73
N LEU A 38 5.40 -12.99 -5.55
CA LEU A 38 4.45 -12.45 -4.59
C LEU A 38 4.93 -11.09 -4.04
N GLU A 39 6.15 -10.98 -3.53
CA GLU A 39 6.65 -9.69 -3.02
C GLU A 39 6.63 -8.57 -4.07
N MET A 40 6.92 -8.88 -5.35
CA MET A 40 6.77 -7.93 -6.45
C MET A 40 5.31 -7.49 -6.66
N LEU A 41 4.36 -8.43 -6.67
CA LEU A 41 2.93 -8.11 -6.78
C LEU A 41 2.46 -7.25 -5.61
N GLU A 42 2.89 -7.52 -4.38
CA GLU A 42 2.55 -6.69 -3.22
C GLU A 42 3.07 -5.25 -3.37
N ILE A 43 4.26 -5.06 -3.94
CA ILE A 43 4.84 -3.73 -4.21
C ILE A 43 4.10 -3.01 -5.32
N ILE A 44 3.86 -3.67 -6.44
CA ILE A 44 3.15 -3.07 -7.58
C ILE A 44 1.72 -2.70 -7.17
N THR A 45 1.02 -3.59 -6.47
CA THR A 45 -0.35 -3.32 -6.01
C THR A 45 -0.39 -2.22 -4.95
N GLY A 46 0.61 -2.18 -4.05
CA GLY A 46 0.75 -1.11 -3.05
C GLY A 46 1.03 0.26 -3.68
N LEU A 47 1.93 0.32 -4.66
CA LEU A 47 2.21 1.53 -5.45
C LEU A 47 0.97 1.99 -6.23
N ALA A 48 0.28 1.05 -6.87
CA ALA A 48 -0.96 1.34 -7.59
C ALA A 48 -2.05 1.90 -6.66
N LEU A 49 -2.20 1.34 -5.46
CA LEU A 49 -3.16 1.84 -4.47
C LEU A 49 -2.86 3.29 -4.08
N ILE A 50 -1.58 3.59 -3.81
CA ILE A 50 -1.14 4.94 -3.43
C ILE A 50 -1.34 5.93 -4.59
N PHE A 51 -1.06 5.49 -5.82
CA PHE A 51 -1.29 6.29 -7.02
C PHE A 51 -2.78 6.62 -7.21
N VAL A 52 -3.67 5.64 -7.03
CA VAL A 52 -5.11 5.84 -7.14
C VAL A 52 -5.64 6.78 -6.04
N VAL A 53 -5.16 6.65 -4.80
CA VAL A 53 -5.51 7.57 -3.70
C VAL A 53 -5.03 8.98 -4.01
N PHE A 54 -3.79 9.13 -4.48
CA PHE A 54 -3.24 10.44 -4.87
C PHE A 54 -4.04 11.10 -6.00
N GLN A 55 -4.39 10.32 -7.03
CA GLN A 55 -5.23 10.80 -8.14
C GLN A 55 -6.63 11.17 -7.67
N GLY A 56 -7.22 10.41 -6.74
CA GLY A 56 -8.52 10.72 -6.15
C GLY A 56 -8.54 12.06 -5.42
N ILE A 57 -7.51 12.32 -4.61
CA ILE A 57 -7.35 13.59 -3.90
C ILE A 57 -7.11 14.74 -4.89
N ARG A 58 -6.27 14.53 -5.90
CA ARG A 58 -5.94 15.55 -6.91
C ARG A 58 -7.14 15.97 -7.75
N TRP A 59 -7.98 15.02 -8.16
CA TRP A 59 -9.15 15.29 -8.99
C TRP A 59 -10.41 15.61 -8.18
N GLY A 60 -10.36 15.49 -6.84
CA GLY A 60 -11.52 15.68 -5.97
C GLY A 60 -12.68 14.73 -6.28
N SER A 61 -12.41 13.62 -6.96
CA SER A 61 -13.42 12.74 -7.53
C SER A 61 -13.48 11.41 -6.78
N THR A 62 -14.70 11.00 -6.43
CA THR A 62 -15.01 9.69 -5.83
C THR A 62 -14.88 8.53 -6.82
N SER A 63 -14.70 8.81 -8.12
CA SER A 63 -14.54 7.77 -9.16
C SER A 63 -13.33 6.86 -8.95
N THR A 64 -12.35 7.26 -8.14
CA THR A 64 -11.18 6.46 -7.79
C THR A 64 -11.42 5.45 -6.65
N ILE A 65 -12.58 5.49 -5.99
CA ILE A 65 -12.94 4.54 -4.91
C ILE A 65 -13.05 3.12 -5.46
N LEU A 66 -13.70 2.94 -6.61
CA LEU A 66 -13.90 1.63 -7.22
C LEU A 66 -12.57 0.94 -7.61
N PRO A 67 -11.63 1.59 -8.32
CA PRO A 67 -10.31 1.00 -8.57
C PRO A 67 -9.48 0.78 -7.31
N SER A 68 -9.67 1.59 -6.25
CA SER A 68 -9.01 1.36 -4.95
C SER A 68 -9.48 0.05 -4.31
N ILE A 69 -10.80 -0.21 -4.31
CA ILE A 69 -11.38 -1.45 -3.76
C ILE A 69 -10.91 -2.67 -4.55
N LEU A 70 -10.86 -2.58 -5.88
CA LEU A 70 -10.36 -3.65 -6.74
C LEU A 70 -8.89 -3.99 -6.49
N LEU A 71 -8.06 -3.01 -6.11
CA LEU A 71 -6.66 -3.22 -5.75
C LEU A 71 -6.48 -3.80 -4.33
N ILE A 72 -7.45 -3.63 -3.43
CA ILE A 72 -7.42 -4.21 -2.07
C ILE A 72 -7.63 -5.72 -2.10
N ALA A 73 -8.48 -6.24 -2.99
CA ALA A 73 -8.77 -7.67 -3.10
C ALA A 73 -7.51 -8.55 -3.32
N PRO A 74 -6.61 -8.27 -4.29
CA PRO A 74 -5.39 -9.04 -4.47
C PRO A 74 -4.42 -8.89 -3.28
N LEU A 75 -4.34 -7.73 -2.64
CA LEU A 75 -3.51 -7.53 -1.44
C LEU A 75 -3.98 -8.40 -0.26
N ILE A 76 -5.30 -8.51 -0.05
CA ILE A 76 -5.88 -9.38 0.98
C ILE A 76 -5.58 -10.85 0.65
N ASN A 77 -5.78 -11.26 -0.60
CA ASN A 77 -5.54 -12.64 -1.03
C ASN A 77 -4.07 -13.04 -0.86
N MET A 78 -3.14 -12.13 -1.13
CA MET A 78 -1.71 -12.36 -0.90
C MET A 78 -1.35 -12.48 0.59
N ARG A 79 -1.93 -11.66 1.47
CA ARG A 79 -1.71 -11.80 2.91
C ARG A 79 -2.24 -13.12 3.46
N ILE A 80 -3.40 -13.57 2.96
CA ILE A 80 -3.99 -14.86 3.32
C ILE A 80 -3.11 -16.00 2.80
N SER A 81 -2.66 -15.93 1.55
CA SER A 81 -1.77 -16.92 0.93
C SER A 81 -0.44 -17.04 1.70
N ASN A 82 0.19 -15.92 2.05
CA ASN A 82 1.44 -15.90 2.82
C ASN A 82 1.27 -16.48 4.23
N ARG A 83 0.13 -16.24 4.91
CA ARG A 83 -0.17 -16.89 6.20
C ARG A 83 -0.29 -18.41 6.03
N LYS A 84 -1.06 -18.85 5.03
CA LYS A 84 -1.30 -20.27 4.76
C LYS A 84 0.00 -21.01 4.37
N GLN A 85 0.90 -20.35 3.64
CA GLN A 85 2.19 -20.90 3.27
C GLN A 85 3.13 -21.02 4.49
N ARG A 86 3.11 -20.04 5.40
CA ARG A 86 3.82 -20.13 6.69
C ARG A 86 3.30 -21.25 7.58
N GLU A 87 2.00 -21.49 7.59
CA GLU A 87 1.38 -22.57 8.36
C GLU A 87 1.78 -23.95 7.82
N ARG A 88 1.80 -24.14 6.50
CA ARG A 88 2.26 -25.39 5.87
C ARG A 88 3.72 -25.69 6.18
N LEU A 89 4.60 -24.69 6.04
CA LEU A 89 6.01 -24.84 6.42
C LEU A 89 6.16 -25.23 7.89
N LYS A 90 5.32 -24.72 8.79
CA LYS A 90 5.38 -25.09 10.22
C LYS A 90 4.97 -26.54 10.48
N GLN A 91 4.06 -27.10 9.68
CA GLN A 91 3.58 -28.48 9.80
C GLN A 91 4.56 -29.50 9.21
N GLU A 92 5.37 -29.14 8.22
CA GLU A 92 6.39 -30.04 7.64
C GLU A 92 7.63 -30.23 8.53
N PHE A 93 7.83 -29.36 9.52
CA PHE A 93 8.95 -29.45 10.48
C PHE A 93 8.53 -29.96 11.88
N THR A 94 7.31 -30.51 12.02
CA THR A 94 6.81 -31.16 13.26
C THR A 94 6.51 -32.62 12.99
#